data_AF-A0A1R1XGW9-F1
#
_entry.id   AF-A0A1R1XGW9-F1
#
_cell.length_a   1.000
_cell.length_b   1.000
_cell.length_c   1.000
_cell.angle_alpha   90.00
_cell.angle_beta   90.00
_cell.angle_gamma   90.00
#
_symmetry.space_group_name_H-M   'P 1'
#
loop_
_entity.id
_entity.type
_entity.pdbx_description
1 polymer ?
#
loop_
_entity_poly.entity_id
_entity_poly.type
_entity_poly.pdbx_seq_one_letter_code
_entity_poly.pdbx_strand_id
1 'polypeptide(L)'
;MDQTNSNQSIQDRGKKLMPLLERRPSAKELEEKHVLLATNISPALHDAKHNLEKSKICDSLQSKLGKRPDRSTLVEKHIIEE
;
A
#
# COMPACT_ATOMS: atom_id res chain seq x y z
N MET A 1 43.48 -12.02 22.28
CA MET A 1 43.49 -10.57 22.00
C MET A 1 42.56 -10.29 20.80
N ASP A 2 41.25 -10.59 20.91
CA ASP A 2 40.31 -10.58 19.76
C ASP A 2 39.12 -9.61 19.90
N GLN A 3 39.07 -8.83 20.99
CA GLN A 3 37.91 -7.97 21.27
C GLN A 3 37.94 -6.63 20.51
N THR A 4 39.10 -6.18 20.03
CA THR A 4 39.26 -4.88 19.35
C THR A 4 38.77 -4.88 17.90
N ASN A 5 38.95 -6.00 17.18
CA ASN A 5 38.54 -6.15 15.78
C ASN A 5 37.00 -6.18 15.63
N SER A 6 36.30 -6.81 16.58
CA SER A 6 34.84 -6.80 16.65
C SER A 6 34.27 -5.39 16.88
N ASN A 7 34.88 -4.62 17.79
CA ASN A 7 34.46 -3.26 18.09
C ASN A 7 34.69 -2.29 16.91
N GLN A 8 35.82 -2.40 16.20
CA GLN A 8 36.07 -1.63 14.99
C GLN A 8 35.03 -1.94 13.90
N SER A 9 34.69 -3.22 13.70
CA SER A 9 33.65 -3.64 12.75
C SER A 9 32.26 -3.07 13.10
N ILE A 10 31.92 -2.91 14.38
CA ILE A 10 30.66 -2.28 14.81
C ILE A 10 30.69 -0.77 14.53
N GLN A 11 31.82 -0.11 14.80
CA GLN A 11 32.00 1.33 14.51
C GLN A 11 31.89 1.63 13.02
N ASP A 12 32.47 0.80 12.16
CA ASP A 12 32.40 0.98 10.71
C ASP A 12 31.00 0.73 10.16
N ARG A 13 30.25 -0.20 10.76
CA ARG A 13 28.81 -0.37 10.49
C ARG A 13 28.02 0.88 10.87
N GLY A 14 28.31 1.46 12.04
CA GLY A 14 27.69 2.72 12.49
C GLY A 14 27.95 3.88 11.52
N LYS A 15 29.21 4.07 11.10
CA LYS A 15 29.60 5.11 10.12
C LYS A 15 28.86 4.96 8.79
N LYS A 16 28.61 3.73 8.33
CA LYS A 16 27.85 3.45 7.11
C LYS A 16 26.35 3.69 7.25
N LEU A 17 25.77 3.46 8.43
CA LEU A 17 24.34 3.58 8.69
C LEU A 17 23.88 5.03 8.87
N MET A 18 24.69 5.88 9.51
CA MET A 18 24.37 7.28 9.77
C MET A 18 23.80 8.04 8.56
N PRO A 19 24.47 8.08 7.38
CA PRO A 19 23.93 8.79 6.22
C PRO A 19 22.63 8.19 5.66
N LEU A 20 22.37 6.90 5.90
CA LEU A 20 21.13 6.24 5.48
C LEU A 20 19.96 6.61 6.40
N LEU A 21 20.23 6.83 7.68
CA LEU A 21 19.24 7.26 8.66
C LEU A 21 18.88 8.73 8.50
N GLU A 22 19.85 9.59 8.15
CA GLU A 22 19.60 11.01 7.86
C GLU A 22 18.68 11.20 6.64
N ARG A 23 18.84 10.37 5.61
CA ARG A 23 17.99 10.41 4.40
C ARG A 23 16.74 9.53 4.53
N ARG A 24 16.43 8.99 5.71
CA ARG A 24 15.27 8.12 5.90
C ARG A 24 13.98 8.93 5.71
N PRO A 25 13.07 8.51 4.81
CA PRO A 25 11.76 9.15 4.67
C PRO A 25 10.95 9.04 5.96
N SER A 26 10.10 10.03 6.20
CA SER A 26 9.12 10.02 7.28
C SER A 26 8.05 8.95 7.05
N ALA A 27 7.39 8.49 8.12
CA ALA A 27 6.31 7.51 8.01
C ALA A 27 5.18 8.00 7.10
N LYS A 28 4.81 9.28 7.22
CA LYS A 28 3.79 9.92 6.40
C LYS A 28 4.13 9.90 4.90
N GLU A 29 5.38 10.21 4.54
CA GLU A 29 5.83 10.15 3.14
C GLU A 29 5.78 8.72 2.57
N LEU A 30 6.01 7.71 3.42
CA LEU A 30 5.88 6.30 3.00
C LEU A 30 4.42 5.89 2.82
N GLU A 31 3.49 6.44 3.62
CA GLU A 31 2.05 6.24 3.44
C GLU A 31 1.53 6.88 2.16
N GLU A 32 1.93 8.12 1.88
CA GLU A 32 1.58 8.85 0.66
C GLU A 32 2.10 8.15 -0.60
N LYS A 33 3.26 7.51 -0.52
CA LYS A 33 3.84 6.70 -1.61
C LYS A 33 3.29 5.27 -1.66
N HIS A 34 2.31 4.92 -0.82
CA HIS A 34 1.75 3.57 -0.70
C HIS A 34 2.77 2.47 -0.40
N VAL A 35 3.88 2.83 0.25
CA VAL A 35 4.88 1.87 0.76
C VAL A 35 4.47 1.36 2.14
N LEU A 36 4.00 2.26 3.01
CA LEU A 36 3.41 1.91 4.30
C LEU A 36 1.89 1.98 4.19
N LEU A 37 1.20 0.98 4.72
CA LEU A 37 -0.25 0.97 4.74
C LEU A 37 -0.75 1.76 5.96
N ALA A 38 -1.48 2.86 5.72
CA ALA A 38 -2.08 3.69 6.76
C ALA A 38 -3.24 2.98 7.45
N THR A 39 -2.95 1.98 8.28
CA THR A 39 -3.95 1.15 8.97
C THR A 39 -3.59 0.91 10.41
N ASN A 40 -4.58 1.00 11.30
CA ASN A 40 -4.43 0.73 12.74
C ASN A 40 -4.54 -0.77 13.08
N ILE A 41 -4.14 -1.64 12.15
CA ILE A 41 -4.34 -3.09 12.23
C ILE A 41 -2.96 -3.73 12.39
N SER A 42 -2.89 -4.85 13.11
CA SER A 42 -1.66 -5.62 13.26
C SER A 42 -1.03 -5.93 11.88
N PRO A 43 0.30 -5.78 11.71
CA PRO A 43 1.00 -6.09 10.46
C PRO A 43 0.72 -7.51 9.94
N ALA A 44 0.52 -8.48 10.84
CA ALA A 44 0.23 -9.86 10.48
C ALA A 44 -1.13 -10.05 9.78
N LEU A 45 -2.05 -9.09 9.90
CA LEU A 45 -3.40 -9.16 9.32
C LEU A 45 -3.57 -8.27 8.08
N HIS A 46 -2.55 -7.51 7.69
CA HIS A 46 -2.62 -6.58 6.54
C HIS A 46 -2.99 -7.33 5.26
N ASP A 47 -2.34 -8.46 5.01
CA ASP A 47 -2.58 -9.27 3.81
C ASP A 47 -4.01 -9.84 3.77
N ALA A 48 -4.49 -10.36 4.90
CA ALA A 48 -5.84 -10.91 5.01
C ALA A 48 -6.90 -9.82 4.76
N LYS A 49 -6.70 -8.63 5.32
CA LYS A 49 -7.57 -7.47 5.11
C LYS A 49 -7.58 -7.04 3.64
N HIS A 50 -6.40 -6.92 3.02
CA HIS A 50 -6.27 -6.51 1.63
C HIS A 50 -6.96 -7.49 0.67
N ASN A 51 -6.76 -8.79 0.88
CA ASN A 51 -7.40 -9.83 0.08
C ASN A 51 -8.93 -9.79 0.20
N LEU A 52 -9.44 -9.57 1.42
CA LEU A 52 -10.87 -9.42 1.65
C LEU A 52 -11.44 -8.16 0.97
N GLU A 53 -10.76 -7.02 1.09
CA GLU A 53 -11.15 -5.78 0.41
C GLU A 53 -11.20 -5.98 -1.11
N LYS A 54 -10.18 -6.61 -1.68
CA LYS A 54 -10.12 -6.94 -3.11
C LYS A 54 -11.28 -7.84 -3.54
N SER A 55 -11.58 -8.90 -2.78
CA SER A 55 -12.70 -9.80 -3.08
C SER A 55 -14.02 -9.04 -3.08
N LYS A 56 -14.28 -8.23 -2.05
CA LYS A 56 -15.51 -7.42 -1.96
C LYS A 56 -15.67 -6.47 -3.15
N ILE A 57 -14.58 -5.84 -3.59
CA ILE A 57 -14.59 -4.97 -4.76
C ILE A 57 -14.88 -5.78 -6.03
N CYS A 58 -14.25 -6.95 -6.18
CA CYS A 58 -14.46 -7.84 -7.32
C CYS A 58 -15.92 -8.28 -7.43
N ASP A 59 -16.51 -8.76 -6.33
CA ASP A 59 -17.90 -9.21 -6.27
C ASP A 59 -18.88 -8.07 -6.59
N SER A 60 -18.63 -6.88 -6.01
CA SER A 60 -19.41 -5.67 -6.27
C SER A 60 -19.32 -5.23 -7.73
N LEU A 61 -18.11 -5.26 -8.30
CA LEU A 61 -17.87 -4.93 -9.70
C LEU A 61 -18.57 -5.91 -10.63
N GLN A 62 -18.45 -7.22 -10.37
CA GLN A 62 -19.11 -8.26 -11.15
C GLN A 62 -20.64 -8.07 -11.16
N SER A 63 -21.24 -7.80 -10.01
CA SER A 63 -22.67 -7.53 -9.89
C SER A 63 -23.11 -6.29 -10.69
N LYS A 64 -22.32 -5.20 -10.62
CA LYS A 64 -22.59 -3.96 -11.38
C LYS A 64 -22.42 -4.14 -12.89
N LEU A 65 -21.42 -4.90 -13.32
CA LEU A 65 -21.22 -5.22 -14.72
C LEU A 65 -22.33 -6.10 -15.28
N GLY A 66 -22.81 -7.08 -14.51
CA GLY A 66 -23.95 -7.92 -14.90
C GLY A 66 -25.28 -7.16 -15.02
N LYS A 67 -25.41 -6.04 -14.29
CA LYS A 67 -26.59 -5.15 -14.34
C LYS A 67 -26.33 -3.88 -15.16
N ARG A 68 -25.29 -3.86 -15.99
CA ARG A 68 -24.93 -2.68 -16.78
C ARG A 68 -26.08 -2.34 -17.75
N PRO A 69 -26.68 -1.14 -17.67
CA PRO A 69 -27.75 -0.75 -18.59
C PRO A 69 -27.24 -0.59 -20.02
N ASP A 70 -28.11 -0.88 -20.98
CA ASP A 70 -27.85 -0.65 -22.40
C ASP A 70 -27.92 0.85 -22.74
N ARG A 71 -27.31 1.21 -23.87
CA ARG A 71 -27.26 2.60 -24.34
C ARG A 71 -28.66 3.19 -24.52
N SER A 72 -29.59 2.44 -25.09
CA SER A 72 -30.98 2.87 -25.29
C SER A 72 -31.66 3.28 -23.98
N THR A 73 -31.49 2.47 -22.92
CA THR A 73 -32.02 2.78 -21.58
C THR A 73 -31.38 4.04 -20.98
N LEU A 74 -30.12 4.32 -21.30
CA LEU A 74 -29.45 5.55 -20.85
C LEU A 74 -29.93 6.79 -21.60
N VAL A 75 -30.24 6.69 -22.89
CA VAL A 75 -30.85 7.77 -23.70
C VAL A 75 -32.27 8.06 -23.21
N GLU A 76 -33.09 7.03 -22.98
CA GLU A 76 -34.45 7.18 -22.43
C GLU A 76 -34.44 7.91 -21.07
N LYS A 77 -33.45 7.62 -20.24
CA LYS A 77 -33.26 8.27 -18.94
C LYS A 77 -32.60 9.65 -19.02
N HIS A 78 -32.31 10.16 -20.22
CA HIS A 78 -31.66 11.46 -20.46
C HIS A 78 -30.30 11.58 -19.75
N ILE A 79 -29.59 10.46 -19.57
CA ILE A 79 -28.24 10.44 -18.98
C ILE A 79 -27.18 10.70 -20.06
N ILE A 80 -27.47 10.30 -21.30
CA ILE A 80 -26.64 10.50 -22.48
C ILE A 80 -27.51 10.96 -23.65
N GLU A 81 -26.92 11.70 -24.60
CA GLU A 81 -27.58 12.12 -25.84
C GLU A 81 -27.61 10.98 -26.88
N GLU A 82 -28.54 11.07 -27.83
CA GLU A 82 -28.79 10.07 -28.88
C GLU A 82 -27.62 9.90 -29.86
#